data_AF-A0A941ATB3-F1
#
_entry.id   AF-A0A941ATB3-F1
#
_cell.length_a   1.000
_cell.length_b   1.000
_cell.length_c   1.000
_cell.angle_alpha   90.00
_cell.angle_beta   90.00
_cell.angle_gamma   90.00
#
_symmetry.space_group_name_H-M   'P 1'
#
loop_
_entity.id
_entity.type
_entity.pdbx_description
1 polymer ?
#
loop_
_entity_poly.entity_id
_entity_poly.type
_entity_poly.pdbx_seq_one_letter_code
_entity_poly.pdbx_strand_id
1 'polypeptide(L)'
;MNTPPRNHEFDERQWQAQERARIAAREGHADADPDELRIARALRRAPAMDLPADFAAQVAAQAHSQAAVDAKFEQRLLRGLGIVLGLSAAATVAWFGRDWVSALSATLPGGADATGWSMAAALCLLANWGWGAMKRLREV
;
A
#
# COMPACT_ATOMS: atom_id res chain seq x y z
N MET A 1 14.47 27.25 -15.28
CA MET A 1 13.00 27.17 -15.43
C MET A 1 12.44 26.72 -14.10
N ASN A 2 11.94 27.64 -13.28
CA ASN A 2 11.45 27.37 -11.92
C ASN A 2 9.95 27.02 -12.00
N THR A 3 9.60 25.74 -11.94
CA THR A 3 8.22 25.34 -11.64
C THR A 3 8.05 25.29 -10.12
N PRO A 4 7.19 26.12 -9.52
CA PRO A 4 6.92 26.02 -8.09
C PRO A 4 6.33 24.63 -7.76
N PRO A 5 6.61 24.08 -6.57
CA PRO A 5 6.06 22.80 -6.15
C PRO A 5 4.54 22.91 -6.11
N ARG A 6 3.85 22.15 -6.96
CA ARG A 6 2.38 22.08 -6.96
C ARG A 6 1.94 21.26 -5.75
N ASN A 7 1.72 21.94 -4.63
CA ASN A 7 0.94 21.39 -3.52
C ASN A 7 -0.53 21.39 -3.94
N HIS A 8 -0.95 20.39 -4.72
CA HIS A 8 -2.37 20.13 -4.95
C HIS A 8 -2.89 19.40 -3.72
N GLU A 9 -3.28 20.17 -2.70
CA GLU A 9 -4.12 19.65 -1.63
C GLU A 9 -5.38 19.08 -2.29
N PHE A 10 -5.64 17.80 -2.06
CA PHE A 10 -6.76 17.10 -2.68
C PHE A 10 -8.07 17.64 -2.09
N ASP A 11 -8.78 18.47 -2.85
CA ASP A 11 -10.12 18.96 -2.49
C ASP A 11 -11.19 18.03 -3.07
N GLU A 12 -11.73 17.18 -2.19
CA GLU A 12 -12.83 16.26 -2.51
C GLU A 12 -14.04 17.00 -3.10
N ARG A 13 -14.35 18.22 -2.63
CA ARG A 13 -15.50 18.97 -3.14
C ARG A 13 -15.29 19.42 -4.58
N GLN A 14 -14.07 19.87 -4.88
CA GLN A 14 -13.68 20.24 -6.24
C GLN A 14 -13.69 19.01 -7.16
N TRP A 15 -13.20 17.87 -6.68
CA TRP A 15 -13.23 16.61 -7.43
C TRP A 15 -14.68 16.19 -7.77
N GLN A 16 -15.60 16.25 -6.81
CA GLN A 16 -17.02 15.92 -7.03
C GLN A 16 -17.71 16.90 -7.98
N ALA A 17 -17.34 18.18 -7.96
CA ALA A 17 -17.85 19.17 -8.92
C ALA A 17 -17.39 18.84 -10.36
N GLN A 18 -16.12 18.45 -10.53
CA GLN A 18 -15.56 18.03 -11.79
C GLN A 18 -16.19 16.74 -12.32
N GLU A 19 -16.41 15.74 -11.47
CA GLU A 19 -17.00 14.47 -11.89
C GLU A 19 -18.46 14.65 -12.32
N ARG A 20 -19.23 15.46 -11.60
CA ARG A 20 -20.59 15.85 -12.01
C ARG A 20 -20.60 16.60 -13.33
N ALA A 21 -19.70 17.57 -13.52
CA ALA A 21 -19.56 18.30 -14.78
C ALA A 21 -19.15 17.38 -15.95
N ARG A 22 -18.30 16.38 -15.71
CA ARG A 22 -17.88 15.37 -16.69
C ARG A 22 -19.05 14.51 -17.15
N ILE A 23 -19.86 14.02 -16.21
CA ILE A 23 -21.07 13.22 -16.50
C ILE A 23 -22.12 14.09 -17.22
N ALA A 24 -22.38 15.30 -16.73
CA ALA A 24 -23.32 16.24 -17.34
C ALA A 24 -22.92 16.60 -18.78
N ALA A 25 -21.63 16.86 -19.05
CA ALA A 25 -21.12 17.09 -20.40
C ALA A 25 -21.18 15.82 -21.29
N ARG A 26 -21.18 14.63 -20.69
CA ARG A 26 -21.34 13.36 -21.41
C ARG A 26 -22.77 13.18 -21.91
N GLU A 27 -23.73 13.43 -21.02
CA GLU A 27 -25.17 13.19 -21.21
C GLU A 27 -25.92 14.39 -21.81
N GLY A 28 -25.28 15.55 -21.87
CA GLY A 28 -25.87 16.78 -22.43
C GLY A 28 -26.68 17.59 -21.43
N HIS A 29 -26.52 17.33 -20.13
CA HIS A 29 -27.17 18.07 -19.06
C HIS A 29 -26.42 19.36 -18.71
N ALA A 30 -27.14 20.33 -18.11
CA ALA A 30 -26.59 21.59 -17.63
C ALA A 30 -26.52 21.67 -16.09
N ASP A 31 -26.81 20.56 -15.40
CA ASP A 31 -26.85 20.48 -13.94
C ASP A 31 -25.45 20.22 -13.35
N ALA A 32 -24.55 21.17 -13.57
CA ALA A 32 -23.21 21.19 -12.99
C ALA A 32 -22.67 22.63 -12.93
N ASP A 33 -21.58 22.83 -12.20
CA ASP A 33 -20.89 24.11 -12.16
C ASP A 33 -20.56 24.60 -13.60
N PRO A 34 -20.90 25.86 -13.97
CA PRO A 34 -20.75 26.34 -15.34
C PRO A 34 -19.31 26.37 -15.86
N ASP A 35 -18.34 26.63 -14.99
CA ASP A 35 -16.93 26.70 -15.37
C ASP A 35 -16.36 25.28 -15.53
N GLU A 36 -16.68 24.37 -14.60
CA GLU A 36 -16.31 22.95 -14.74
C GLU A 36 -16.99 22.31 -15.97
N LEU A 37 -18.23 22.69 -16.27
CA LEU A 37 -18.96 22.23 -17.45
C LEU A 37 -18.34 22.76 -18.76
N ARG A 38 -17.82 24.00 -18.76
CA ARG A 38 -17.08 24.55 -19.89
C ARG A 38 -15.79 23.78 -20.13
N ILE A 39 -15.05 23.46 -19.07
CA ILE A 39 -13.82 22.67 -19.12
C ILE A 39 -14.12 21.26 -19.65
N ALA A 40 -15.12 20.56 -19.09
CA ALA A 40 -15.52 19.22 -19.52
C ALA A 40 -15.93 19.17 -21.00
N ARG A 41 -16.66 20.18 -21.49
CA ARG A 41 -17.02 20.30 -22.91
C ARG A 41 -15.80 20.58 -23.80
N ALA A 42 -14.87 21.42 -23.35
CA ALA A 42 -13.64 21.70 -24.09
C ALA A 42 -12.79 20.44 -24.23
N LEU A 43 -12.66 19.64 -23.16
CA LEU A 43 -11.95 18.36 -23.18
C LEU A 43 -12.60 17.33 -24.10
N ARG A 44 -13.94 17.25 -24.17
CA ARG A 44 -14.62 16.37 -25.15
C ARG A 44 -14.46 16.83 -26.59
N ARG A 45 -14.27 18.13 -26.82
CA ARG A 45 -14.00 18.72 -28.14
C ARG A 45 -12.51 18.72 -28.49
N ALA A 46 -11.68 17.98 -27.75
CA ALA A 46 -10.28 17.82 -28.08
C ALA A 46 -10.15 17.48 -29.58
N PRO A 47 -9.24 18.18 -30.29
CA PRO A 47 -9.09 17.99 -31.73
C PRO A 47 -8.86 16.52 -32.03
N ALA A 48 -9.31 16.06 -33.21
CA ALA A 48 -9.04 14.71 -33.66
C ALA A 48 -7.52 14.53 -33.76
N MET A 49 -6.96 13.87 -32.76
CA MET A 49 -5.56 13.50 -32.73
C MET A 49 -5.49 12.17 -33.49
N ASP A 50 -4.61 12.09 -34.49
CA ASP A 50 -4.43 10.88 -35.29
C ASP A 50 -3.65 9.86 -34.46
N LEU A 51 -4.35 9.20 -33.53
CA LEU A 51 -3.77 8.20 -32.66
C LEU A 51 -3.76 6.85 -33.37
N PRO A 52 -2.67 6.08 -33.26
CA PRO A 52 -2.65 4.69 -33.70
C PRO A 52 -3.80 3.90 -33.06
N ALA A 53 -4.40 2.95 -33.80
CA ALA A 53 -5.50 2.12 -33.31
C ALA A 53 -5.15 1.38 -32.00
N ASP A 54 -3.87 1.01 -31.84
CA ASP A 54 -3.37 0.29 -30.68
C ASP A 54 -2.85 1.20 -29.56
N PHE A 55 -3.07 2.53 -29.64
CA PHE A 55 -2.53 3.47 -28.64
C PHE A 55 -2.98 3.12 -27.22
N ALA A 56 -4.27 2.85 -27.03
CA ALA A 56 -4.80 2.49 -25.72
C ALA A 56 -4.18 1.20 -25.18
N ALA A 57 -3.96 0.21 -26.05
CA ALA A 57 -3.31 -1.05 -25.68
C ALA A 57 -1.83 -0.84 -25.29
N GLN A 58 -1.10 0.00 -26.03
CA GLN A 58 0.29 0.35 -25.74
C GLN A 58 0.42 1.09 -24.40
N VAL A 59 -0.44 2.08 -24.15
CA VAL A 59 -0.45 2.82 -22.87
C VAL A 59 -0.81 1.89 -21.72
N ALA A 60 -1.81 1.02 -21.89
CA ALA A 60 -2.19 0.05 -20.87
C ALA A 60 -1.05 -0.94 -20.56
N ALA A 61 -0.39 -1.48 -21.59
CA ALA A 61 0.75 -2.38 -21.43
C ALA A 61 1.92 -1.67 -20.72
N GLN A 62 2.18 -0.41 -21.08
CA GLN A 62 3.24 0.37 -20.47
C GLN A 62 2.95 0.69 -18.99
N ALA A 63 1.72 1.11 -18.66
CA ALA A 63 1.29 1.33 -17.28
C ALA A 63 1.39 0.05 -16.44
N HIS A 64 0.95 -1.08 -16.99
CA HIS A 64 1.02 -2.37 -16.31
C HIS A 64 2.47 -2.81 -16.09
N SER A 65 3.36 -2.60 -17.07
CA SER A 65 4.77 -2.94 -16.93
C SER A 65 5.47 -2.13 -15.84
N GLN A 66 5.16 -0.84 -15.71
CA GLN A 66 5.71 0.03 -14.67
C GLN A 66 5.21 -0.37 -13.29
N ALA A 67 3.89 -0.57 -13.14
CA ALA A 67 3.29 -1.03 -11.90
C ALA A 67 3.87 -2.40 -11.46
N ALA A 68 4.11 -3.32 -12.40
CA ALA A 68 4.71 -4.62 -12.10
C ALA A 68 6.18 -4.52 -11.68
N VAL A 69 6.95 -3.57 -12.22
CA VAL A 69 8.34 -3.34 -11.80
C VAL A 69 8.39 -2.74 -10.39
N ASP A 70 7.56 -1.74 -10.11
CA ASP A 70 7.47 -1.11 -8.79
C ASP A 70 7.04 -2.11 -7.72
N ALA A 71 6.00 -2.91 -7.99
CA ALA A 71 5.53 -3.95 -7.07
C ALA A 71 6.62 -4.99 -6.76
N LYS A 72 7.40 -5.41 -7.77
CA LYS A 72 8.52 -6.36 -7.58
C LYS A 72 9.66 -5.76 -6.77
N PHE A 73 9.95 -4.47 -6.97
CA PHE A 73 10.99 -3.77 -6.21
C PHE A 73 10.58 -3.61 -4.75
N GLU A 74 9.35 -3.14 -4.50
CA GLU A 74 8.77 -3.00 -3.16
C GLU A 74 8.78 -4.34 -2.42
N GLN A 75 8.33 -5.43 -3.08
CA GLN A 75 8.33 -6.76 -2.49
C GLN A 75 9.74 -7.24 -2.11
N ARG A 76 10.75 -6.98 -2.94
CA ARG A 76 12.15 -7.32 -2.64
C ARG A 76 12.69 -6.51 -1.46
N LEU A 77 12.36 -5.21 -1.41
CA LEU A 77 12.78 -4.33 -0.34
C LEU A 77 12.16 -4.77 1.00
N LEU A 78 10.85 -5.02 1.03
CA LEU A 78 10.16 -5.51 2.22
C LEU A 78 10.69 -6.88 2.67
N ARG A 79 10.97 -7.78 1.73
CA ARG A 79 11.58 -9.08 2.04
C ARG A 79 12.98 -8.93 2.63
N GLY A 80 13.82 -8.06 2.05
CA GLY A 80 15.14 -7.75 2.58
C GLY A 80 15.08 -7.16 3.99
N LEU A 81 14.19 -6.18 4.20
CA LEU A 81 13.96 -5.56 5.49
C LEU A 81 13.47 -6.57 6.53
N GLY A 82 12.54 -7.46 6.15
CA GLY A 82 12.05 -8.54 7.01
C GLY A 82 13.16 -9.51 7.42
N ILE A 83 14.07 -9.87 6.50
CA ILE A 83 15.23 -10.72 6.81
C ILE A 83 16.16 -10.01 7.80
N VAL A 84 16.53 -8.76 7.52
CA VAL A 84 17.42 -7.97 8.40
C VAL A 84 16.82 -7.80 9.79
N LEU A 85 15.52 -7.48 9.86
CA LEU A 85 14.80 -7.37 11.12
C LEU A 85 14.77 -8.69 11.88
N GLY A 86 14.48 -9.80 11.20
CA GLY A 86 14.47 -11.15 11.79
C GLY A 86 15.84 -11.54 12.36
N LEU A 87 16.93 -11.29 11.61
CA LEU A 87 18.29 -11.54 12.08
C LEU A 87 18.66 -10.66 13.27
N SER A 88 18.29 -9.37 13.24
CA SER A 88 18.57 -8.42 14.32
C SER A 88 17.80 -8.79 15.60
N ALA A 89 16.54 -9.20 15.46
CA ALA A 89 15.73 -9.70 16.56
C ALA A 89 16.33 -10.98 17.17
N ALA A 90 16.75 -11.94 16.33
CA ALA A 90 17.40 -13.16 16.79
C ALA A 90 18.71 -12.88 17.54
N ALA A 91 19.54 -11.96 17.03
CA ALA A 91 20.78 -11.53 17.69
C ALA A 91 20.50 -10.86 19.05
N THR A 92 19.47 -10.02 19.12
CA THR A 92 19.06 -9.35 20.37
C THR A 92 18.60 -10.37 21.41
N VAL A 93 17.79 -11.35 21.02
CA VAL A 93 17.34 -12.43 21.92
C VAL A 93 18.52 -13.30 22.36
N ALA A 94 19.48 -13.58 21.48
CA ALA A 94 20.66 -14.37 21.83
C ALA A 94 21.54 -13.68 22.88
N TRP A 95 21.70 -12.35 22.80
CA TRP A 95 22.49 -11.59 23.76
C TRP A 95 21.76 -11.24 25.05
N PHE A 96 20.52 -10.76 24.96
CA PHE A 96 19.78 -10.19 26.10
C PHE A 96 18.63 -11.07 26.61
N GLY A 97 18.30 -12.16 25.91
CA GLY A 97 17.10 -12.95 26.19
C GLY A 97 17.12 -13.58 27.58
N ARG A 98 18.29 -14.01 28.08
CA ARG A 98 18.39 -14.60 29.44
C ARG A 98 18.05 -13.58 30.53
N ASP A 99 18.54 -12.35 30.38
CA ASP A 99 18.27 -11.28 31.35
C ASP A 99 16.78 -10.92 31.34
N TRP A 100 16.17 -10.81 30.16
CA TRP A 100 14.74 -10.53 30.01
C TRP A 100 13.86 -11.64 30.58
N VAL A 101 14.17 -12.90 30.29
CA VAL A 101 13.44 -14.05 30.85
C VAL A 101 13.55 -14.07 32.37
N SER A 102 14.73 -13.77 32.91
CA SER A 102 14.93 -13.72 34.36
C SER A 102 14.11 -12.60 35.00
N ALA A 103 14.09 -11.39 34.42
CA ALA A 103 13.29 -10.27 34.88
C ALA A 103 11.77 -10.55 34.77
N LEU A 104 11.34 -11.22 33.71
CA LEU A 104 9.94 -11.64 33.55
C LEU A 104 9.53 -12.65 34.62
N SER A 105 10.39 -13.63 34.91
CA SER A 105 10.11 -14.62 35.96
C SER A 105 10.04 -13.98 37.36
N ALA A 106 10.77 -12.88 37.59
CA ALA A 106 10.73 -12.16 38.85
C ALA A 106 9.48 -11.28 39.02
N THR A 107 8.81 -10.90 37.93
CA THR A 107 7.67 -9.98 37.94
C THR A 107 6.32 -10.68 37.79
N LEU A 108 6.27 -11.84 37.13
CA LEU A 108 5.03 -12.60 36.96
C LEU A 108 4.62 -13.33 38.25
N PRO A 109 3.34 -13.22 38.68
CA PRO A 109 2.82 -14.08 39.73
C PRO A 109 2.82 -15.54 39.22
N GLY A 110 3.62 -16.40 39.87
CA GLY A 110 3.86 -17.78 39.43
C GLY A 110 5.27 -18.05 38.89
N GLY A 111 6.15 -17.05 38.86
CA GLY A 111 7.59 -17.28 38.68
C GLY A 111 7.98 -17.88 37.34
N ALA A 112 9.00 -18.76 37.36
CA ALA A 112 9.55 -19.41 36.18
C ALA A 112 8.50 -20.24 35.38
N ASP A 113 7.58 -20.91 36.08
CA ASP A 113 6.56 -21.74 35.44
C ASP A 113 5.57 -20.91 34.63
N ALA A 114 5.13 -19.76 35.17
CA ALA A 114 4.23 -18.84 34.47
C ALA A 114 4.89 -18.26 33.20
N THR A 115 6.18 -17.91 33.26
CA THR A 115 6.94 -17.49 32.07
C THR A 115 7.06 -18.61 31.03
N GLY A 116 7.29 -19.86 31.46
CA GLY A 116 7.37 -21.01 30.56
C GLY A 116 6.08 -21.24 29.78
N TRP A 117 4.94 -21.23 30.47
CA TRP A 117 3.62 -21.36 29.84
C TRP A 117 3.29 -20.18 28.92
N SER A 118 3.65 -18.97 29.31
CA SER A 118 3.47 -17.78 28.47
C SER A 118 4.28 -17.88 27.18
N MET A 119 5.52 -18.37 27.26
CA MET A 119 6.41 -18.56 26.12
C MET A 119 5.91 -19.68 25.19
N ALA A 120 5.38 -20.77 25.75
CA ALA A 120 4.72 -21.83 24.99
C ALA A 120 3.46 -21.32 24.26
N ALA A 121 2.63 -20.52 24.93
CA ALA A 121 1.45 -19.90 24.30
C ALA A 121 1.84 -18.94 23.17
N ALA A 122 2.86 -18.10 23.38
CA ALA A 122 3.40 -17.23 22.35
C ALA A 122 3.93 -18.03 21.15
N LEU A 123 4.63 -19.13 21.39
CA LEU A 123 5.14 -20.00 20.33
C LEU A 123 4.00 -20.65 19.53
N CYS A 124 2.93 -21.09 20.20
CA CYS A 124 1.74 -21.62 19.54
C CYS A 124 1.04 -20.57 18.66
N LEU A 125 0.91 -19.33 19.13
CA LEU A 125 0.33 -18.23 18.35
C LEU A 125 1.19 -17.90 17.12
N LEU A 126 2.51 -17.82 17.31
CA LEU A 126 3.47 -17.59 16.23
C LEU A 126 3.44 -18.72 15.20
N ALA A 127 3.35 -19.98 15.63
CA ALA A 127 3.25 -21.11 14.72
C ALA A 127 1.94 -21.08 13.92
N ASN A 128 0.81 -20.79 14.58
CA ASN A 128 -0.49 -20.68 13.92
C ASN A 128 -0.51 -19.55 12.87
N TRP A 129 0.01 -18.37 13.22
CA TRP A 129 0.11 -17.24 12.30
C TRP A 129 1.14 -17.48 11.18
N GLY A 130 2.30 -18.03 11.53
CA GLY A 130 3.37 -18.36 10.58
C GLY A 130 2.89 -19.37 9.54
N TRP A 131 2.10 -20.36 9.94
CA TRP A 131 1.48 -21.31 9.02
C TRP A 131 0.49 -20.64 8.05
N GLY A 132 -0.34 -19.71 8.56
CA GLY A 132 -1.24 -18.91 7.72
C GLY A 132 -0.49 -18.00 6.74
N ALA A 133 0.59 -17.38 7.18
CA ALA A 133 1.45 -16.54 6.33
C ALA A 133 2.16 -17.36 5.24
N MET A 134 2.66 -18.55 5.58
CA MET A 134 3.30 -19.46 4.62
C MET A 134 2.33 -19.96 3.54
N LYS A 135 1.05 -20.22 3.90
CA LYS A 135 0.02 -20.58 2.91
C LYS A 135 -0.24 -19.43 1.93
N ARG A 136 -0.43 -18.21 2.43
CA ARG A 136 -0.62 -17.02 1.57
C ARG A 136 0.56 -16.77 0.65
N LEU A 137 1.79 -17.00 1.11
CA LEU A 137 3.00 -16.86 0.31
C LEU A 137 3.15 -17.95 -0.77
N ARG A 138 2.41 -19.06 -0.68
CA ARG A 138 2.43 -20.17 -1.65
C ARG A 138 1.31 -20.09 -2.70
N GLU A 139 0.28 -19.30 -2.42
CA GLU A 139 -0.86 -19.06 -3.31
C GLU A 139 -0.65 -17.87 -4.28
N VAL A 140 0.41 -17.10 -4.06
CA VAL A 140 0.89 -15.99 -4.93
C VAL A 140 2.07 -16.47 -5.76
#